data_AF-A0AAU5FS25-F1
#
_entry.id   AF-A0AAU5FS25-F1
#
_cell.length_a   1.000
_cell.length_b   1.000
_cell.length_c   1.000
_cell.angle_alpha   90.00
_cell.angle_beta   90.00
_cell.angle_gamma   90.00
#
_symmetry.space_group_name_H-M   'P 1'
#
loop_
_entity.id
_entity.type
_entity.pdbx_description
1 polymer ?
#
loop_
_entity_poly.entity_id
_entity_poly.type
_entity_poly.pdbx_seq_one_letter_code
_entity_poly.pdbx_strand_id
1 'polypeptide(L)'
;MAYSTRMAAALSGATMGQLRSWRQDRGSGPILRPELTSQPALYSFRDVLALRAFAHLRSDVSLQRIRKALVTLKSFGEVEHLSSYSLVAEGDTILLVGDDHATDLVKRPGQRVIATMADILQEFAPRPGVVVPHLLQPKQNVSVDPETQGGQPVITGTRVPFDAVAELVEDGVPLERIGDYYPGVTAEAARDAVSFALYVDSYSPGPRAA
;
A
#
# COMPACT_ATOMS: atom_id res chain seq x y z
N MET A 1 -7.29 12.25 -3.21
CA MET A 1 -8.36 11.24 -3.13
C MET A 1 -8.11 10.34 -1.94
N ALA A 2 -8.89 9.28 -1.78
CA ALA A 2 -8.76 8.32 -0.69
C ALA A 2 -8.81 6.89 -1.25
N TYR A 3 -7.92 6.01 -0.78
CA TYR A 3 -7.87 4.63 -1.23
C TYR A 3 -8.97 3.82 -0.53
N SER A 4 -9.74 3.06 -1.32
CA SER A 4 -10.67 2.06 -0.79
C SER A 4 -9.91 0.97 -0.03
N THR A 5 -10.58 0.25 0.88
CA THR A 5 -9.90 -0.86 1.60
C THR A 5 -9.39 -1.95 0.63
N ARG A 6 -10.06 -2.17 -0.52
CA ARG A 6 -9.62 -3.08 -1.59
C ARG A 6 -8.32 -2.59 -2.25
N MET A 7 -8.30 -1.32 -2.67
CA MET A 7 -7.12 -0.71 -3.29
C MET A 7 -5.93 -0.66 -2.33
N ALA A 8 -6.15 -0.29 -1.07
CA ALA A 8 -5.12 -0.30 -0.05
C ALA A 8 -4.54 -1.71 0.20
N ALA A 9 -5.37 -2.76 0.14
CA ALA A 9 -4.91 -4.15 0.23
C ALA A 9 -4.05 -4.55 -0.98
N ALA A 10 -4.51 -4.21 -2.19
CA ALA A 10 -3.82 -4.51 -3.44
C ALA A 10 -2.46 -3.79 -3.55
N LEU A 11 -2.40 -2.50 -3.23
CA LEU A 11 -1.18 -1.71 -3.32
C LEU A 11 -0.22 -1.88 -2.13
N SER A 12 -0.66 -2.40 -0.99
CA SER A 12 0.23 -2.66 0.15
C SER A 12 0.66 -4.12 0.28
N GLY A 13 -0.02 -5.06 -0.38
CA GLY A 13 0.18 -6.50 -0.20
C GLY A 13 -0.49 -7.11 1.04
N ALA A 14 -1.06 -6.30 1.92
CA ALA A 14 -1.82 -6.78 3.07
C ALA A 14 -3.17 -7.38 2.61
N THR A 15 -3.63 -8.45 3.25
CA THR A 15 -4.99 -8.96 3.01
C THR A 15 -6.05 -8.03 3.62
N MET A 16 -7.28 -8.06 3.08
CA MET A 16 -8.45 -7.39 3.69
C MET A 16 -8.64 -7.75 5.17
N GLY A 17 -8.30 -8.99 5.55
CA GLY A 17 -8.32 -9.48 6.93
C GLY A 17 -7.22 -8.88 7.80
N GLN A 18 -5.98 -8.78 7.28
CA GLN A 18 -4.89 -8.06 7.94
C GLN A 18 -5.26 -6.59 8.14
N LEU A 19 -5.72 -5.88 7.11
CA LEU A 19 -6.16 -4.49 7.23
C LEU A 19 -7.20 -4.32 8.35
N ARG A 20 -8.24 -5.18 8.37
CA ARG A 20 -9.26 -5.16 9.43
C ARG A 20 -8.66 -5.39 10.84
N SER A 21 -7.75 -6.35 10.96
CA SER A 21 -7.08 -6.69 12.23
C SER A 21 -6.08 -5.63 12.69
N TRP A 22 -5.43 -4.93 11.76
CA TRP A 22 -4.42 -3.90 12.05
C TRP A 22 -5.05 -2.58 12.49
N ARG A 23 -6.26 -2.25 12.02
CA ARG A 23 -7.08 -1.14 12.55
C ARG A 23 -7.68 -1.40 13.93
N GLN A 24 -7.70 -2.65 14.40
CA GLN A 24 -8.22 -3.00 15.72
C GLN A 24 -7.14 -2.86 16.79
N ASP A 25 -7.48 -2.17 17.88
CA ASP A 25 -6.76 -2.30 19.13
C ASP A 25 -6.99 -3.72 19.71
N ARG A 26 -5.93 -4.30 20.27
CA ARG A 26 -5.94 -5.60 20.96
C ARG A 26 -5.19 -5.52 22.31
N GLY A 27 -5.24 -4.37 22.97
CA GLY A 27 -4.57 -4.08 24.24
C GLY A 27 -3.18 -3.47 24.10
N SER A 28 -2.82 -2.95 22.92
CA SER A 28 -1.50 -2.33 22.66
C SER A 28 -1.56 -1.25 21.56
N GLY A 29 -2.76 -0.70 21.31
CA GLY A 29 -3.04 0.15 20.16
C GLY A 29 -3.32 -0.65 18.87
N PRO A 30 -3.93 0.01 17.87
CA PRO A 30 -3.90 -0.49 16.50
C PRO A 30 -2.47 -0.40 15.93
N ILE A 31 -2.18 -1.25 14.94
CA ILE A 31 -0.94 -1.20 14.16
C ILE A 31 -0.94 0.02 13.24
N LEU A 32 -2.10 0.30 12.62
CA LEU A 32 -2.35 1.53 11.88
C LEU A 32 -3.77 2.01 12.20
N ARG A 33 -3.90 3.29 12.57
CA ARG A 33 -5.18 4.01 12.54
C ARG A 33 -5.15 4.85 11.26
N PRO A 34 -6.10 4.66 10.31
CA PRO A 34 -6.11 5.46 9.08
C PRO A 34 -6.17 6.95 9.37
N GLU A 35 -5.49 7.76 8.56
CA GLU A 35 -5.57 9.23 8.67
C GLU A 35 -7.00 9.73 8.39
N LEU A 36 -7.75 9.00 7.56
CA LEU A 36 -9.11 9.34 7.13
C LEU A 36 -10.17 8.68 8.02
N THR A 37 -10.92 9.51 8.76
CA THR A 37 -12.06 9.03 9.56
C THR A 37 -13.28 8.81 8.65
N SER A 38 -13.47 7.57 8.20
CA SER A 38 -14.54 7.18 7.28
C SER A 38 -15.09 5.78 7.59
N GLN A 39 -16.38 5.56 7.28
CA GLN A 39 -17.02 4.26 7.29
C GLN A 39 -17.84 4.07 6.00
N PRO A 40 -17.43 3.16 5.08
CA PRO A 40 -16.32 2.20 5.17
C PRO A 40 -14.94 2.87 5.28
N ALA A 41 -13.96 2.10 5.78
CA ALA A 41 -12.60 2.60 6.01
C ALA A 41 -11.91 2.98 4.68
N LEU A 42 -11.36 4.18 4.68
CA LEU A 42 -10.55 4.75 3.61
C LEU A 42 -9.15 5.04 4.14
N TYR A 43 -8.19 5.17 3.24
CA TYR A 43 -6.77 5.37 3.56
C TYR A 43 -6.18 6.50 2.74
N SER A 44 -5.14 7.17 3.25
CA SER A 44 -4.29 8.08 2.48
C SER A 44 -3.17 7.33 1.73
N PHE A 45 -2.37 8.04 0.93
CA PHE A 45 -1.14 7.46 0.34
C PHE A 45 -0.13 7.10 1.43
N ARG A 46 -0.04 7.91 2.49
CA ARG A 46 0.82 7.68 3.65
C ARG A 46 0.41 6.40 4.37
N ASP A 47 -0.89 6.19 4.57
CA ASP A 47 -1.43 4.94 5.10
C ASP A 47 -1.00 3.73 4.24
N VAL A 48 -1.09 3.82 2.90
CA VAL A 48 -0.67 2.74 1.99
C VAL A 48 0.84 2.44 2.13
N LEU A 49 1.69 3.46 2.22
CA LEU A 49 3.13 3.28 2.50
C LEU A 49 3.37 2.54 3.82
N ALA A 50 2.71 2.96 4.91
CA ALA A 50 2.83 2.31 6.21
C ALA A 50 2.34 0.85 6.18
N LEU A 51 1.20 0.59 5.52
CA LEU A 51 0.68 -0.76 5.30
C LEU A 51 1.65 -1.64 4.49
N ARG A 52 2.37 -1.05 3.52
CA ARG A 52 3.30 -1.76 2.65
C ARG A 52 4.59 -2.11 3.40
N ALA A 53 5.12 -1.18 4.20
CA ALA A 53 6.19 -1.46 5.16
C ALA A 53 5.79 -2.59 6.12
N PHE A 54 4.58 -2.57 6.68
CA PHE A 54 4.11 -3.67 7.53
C PHE A 54 3.95 -5.01 6.82
N ALA A 55 3.51 -5.02 5.55
CA ALA A 55 3.42 -6.25 4.76
C ALA A 55 4.81 -6.83 4.48
N HIS A 56 5.79 -5.97 4.17
CA HIS A 56 7.19 -6.33 3.96
C HIS A 56 7.83 -6.91 5.24
N LEU A 57 7.78 -6.17 6.35
CA LEU A 57 8.27 -6.62 7.67
C LEU A 57 7.63 -7.93 8.13
N ARG A 58 6.37 -8.20 7.75
CA ARG A 58 5.63 -9.38 8.22
C ARG A 58 6.10 -10.68 7.58
N SER A 59 6.82 -10.64 6.45
CA SER A 59 7.42 -11.83 5.84
C SER A 59 8.43 -12.50 6.79
N ASP A 60 9.28 -11.69 7.45
CA ASP A 60 10.36 -12.19 8.31
C ASP A 60 10.03 -12.08 9.81
N VAL A 61 9.26 -11.05 10.21
CA VAL A 61 9.02 -10.71 11.62
C VAL A 61 7.60 -11.02 12.06
N SER A 62 7.44 -11.53 13.28
CA SER A 62 6.12 -11.85 13.85
C SER A 62 5.30 -10.60 14.17
N LEU A 63 3.96 -10.69 14.06
CA LEU A 63 3.06 -9.56 14.29
C LEU A 63 3.14 -8.99 15.71
N GLN A 64 3.49 -9.82 16.69
CA GLN A 64 3.70 -9.39 18.08
C GLN A 64 4.95 -8.53 18.22
N ARG A 65 6.03 -8.84 17.47
CA ARG A 65 7.26 -8.04 17.46
C ARG A 65 7.06 -6.72 16.72
N ILE A 66 6.30 -6.70 15.62
CA ILE A 66 5.84 -5.46 14.97
C ILE A 66 5.06 -4.59 15.96
N ARG A 67 4.11 -5.15 16.71
CA ARG A 67 3.39 -4.40 17.77
C ARG A 67 4.33 -3.87 18.86
N LYS A 68 5.32 -4.66 19.32
CA LYS A 68 6.31 -4.20 20.31
C LYS A 68 7.15 -3.04 19.78
N ALA A 69 7.61 -3.11 18.53
CA ALA A 69 8.38 -2.04 17.90
C ALA A 69 7.59 -0.72 17.84
N LEU A 70 6.30 -0.79 17.46
CA LEU A 70 5.41 0.39 17.42
C LEU A 70 5.13 1.00 18.80
N VAL A 71 5.06 0.17 19.85
CA VAL A 71 4.96 0.66 21.23
C VAL A 71 6.28 1.34 21.66
N THR A 72 7.42 0.77 21.29
CA THR A 72 8.76 1.34 21.55
C THR A 72 8.92 2.70 20.87
N LEU A 73 8.57 2.80 19.59
CA LEU A 73 8.61 4.05 18.82
C LEU A 73 7.77 5.16 19.49
N LYS A 74 6.51 4.87 19.84
CA LYS A 74 5.66 5.80 20.60
C LYS A 74 6.24 6.19 21.97
N SER A 75 6.94 5.28 22.65
CA SER A 75 7.55 5.57 23.96
C SER A 75 8.77 6.51 23.88
N PHE A 76 9.40 6.64 22.71
CA PHE A 76 10.47 7.62 22.46
C PHE A 76 9.93 9.01 22.08
N GLY A 77 8.61 9.21 22.04
CA GLY A 77 7.99 10.50 21.69
C GLY A 77 7.78 10.71 20.19
N GLU A 78 8.05 9.69 19.37
CA GLU A 78 7.81 9.72 17.93
C GLU A 78 6.30 9.75 17.63
N VAL A 79 5.83 10.91 17.17
CA VAL A 79 4.40 11.21 16.93
C VAL A 79 4.03 11.40 15.46
N GLU A 80 5.00 11.38 14.54
CA GLU A 80 4.69 11.46 13.11
C GLU A 80 3.96 10.22 12.59
N HIS A 81 3.35 10.37 11.41
CA HIS A 81 2.75 9.26 10.69
C HIS A 81 3.80 8.21 10.34
N LEU A 82 3.40 6.93 10.38
CA LEU A 82 4.34 5.81 10.30
C LEU A 82 5.09 5.70 8.97
N SER A 83 4.60 6.34 7.91
CA SER A 83 5.27 6.43 6.61
C SER A 83 6.46 7.41 6.59
N SER A 84 6.61 8.28 7.59
CA SER A 84 7.79 9.14 7.74
C SER A 84 9.03 8.34 8.14
N TYR A 85 8.85 7.13 8.68
CA TYR A 85 9.94 6.30 9.20
C TYR A 85 10.32 5.19 8.22
N SER A 86 11.62 4.98 8.01
CA SER A 86 12.15 3.78 7.36
C SER A 86 12.27 2.66 8.42
N LEU A 87 11.52 1.57 8.24
CA LEU A 87 11.50 0.43 9.15
C LEU A 87 12.00 -0.84 8.45
N VAL A 88 12.92 -1.55 9.12
CA VAL A 88 13.72 -2.65 8.57
C VAL A 88 13.53 -3.93 9.38
N ALA A 89 13.47 -5.09 8.74
CA ALA A 89 13.60 -6.37 9.42
C ALA A 89 15.06 -6.85 9.36
N GLU A 90 15.69 -7.11 10.51
CA GLU A 90 17.02 -7.74 10.57
C GLU A 90 16.96 -9.00 11.45
N GLY A 91 17.03 -10.18 10.81
CA GLY A 91 16.89 -11.46 11.49
C GLY A 91 15.50 -11.60 12.14
N ASP A 92 15.43 -11.40 13.45
CA ASP A 92 14.16 -11.36 14.17
C ASP A 92 13.75 -9.94 14.62
N THR A 93 14.63 -8.94 14.51
CA THR A 93 14.47 -7.60 15.09
C THR A 93 13.92 -6.58 14.08
N ILE A 94 13.47 -5.42 14.57
CA ILE A 94 13.00 -4.32 13.71
C ILE A 94 13.83 -3.06 13.99
N LEU A 95 14.43 -2.47 12.96
CA LEU A 95 15.21 -1.23 13.06
C LEU A 95 14.40 -0.04 12.53
N LEU A 96 14.56 1.12 13.16
CA LEU A 96 14.19 2.44 12.65
C LEU A 96 15.42 3.11 12.03
N VAL A 97 15.40 3.50 10.76
CA VAL A 97 16.50 4.20 10.07
C VAL A 97 16.18 5.69 9.96
N GLY A 98 17.12 6.53 10.41
CA GLY A 98 17.22 7.95 10.08
C GLY A 98 18.52 8.24 9.33
N ASP A 99 18.73 9.50 8.93
CA ASP A 99 19.78 9.89 7.97
C ASP A 99 21.20 9.40 8.34
N ASP A 100 21.55 9.45 9.63
CA ASP A 100 22.90 9.11 10.12
C ASP A 100 22.97 7.93 11.11
N HIS A 101 21.86 7.28 11.45
CA HIS A 101 21.84 6.13 12.36
C HIS A 101 20.58 5.28 12.20
N ALA A 102 20.64 4.02 12.65
CA ALA A 102 19.44 3.22 12.86
C ALA A 102 19.37 2.71 14.30
N THR A 103 18.15 2.40 14.74
CA THR A 103 17.80 2.09 16.12
C THR A 103 16.93 0.84 16.16
N ASP A 104 17.42 -0.26 16.73
CA ASP A 104 16.64 -1.48 16.94
C ASP A 104 15.54 -1.28 17.99
N LEU A 105 14.29 -1.28 17.52
CA LEU A 105 13.07 -1.06 18.29
C LEU A 105 12.65 -2.29 19.13
N VAL A 106 13.37 -3.42 19.07
CA VAL A 106 12.92 -4.69 19.67
C VAL A 106 13.95 -5.31 20.63
N LYS A 107 15.25 -5.31 20.32
CA LYS A 107 16.30 -5.89 21.19
C LYS A 107 17.31 -4.88 21.74
N ARG A 108 17.89 -3.98 20.93
CA ARG A 108 19.01 -3.10 21.29
C ARG A 108 18.95 -1.70 20.65
N PRO A 109 18.11 -0.76 21.13
CA PRO A 109 17.99 0.57 20.52
C PRO A 109 19.35 1.26 20.34
N GLY A 110 19.77 1.43 19.08
CA GLY A 110 21.00 2.15 18.67
C GLY A 110 21.98 1.45 17.70
N GLN A 111 21.56 0.48 16.84
CA GLN A 111 22.45 -0.20 15.88
C GLN A 111 21.88 -0.20 14.42
N ARG A 112 22.77 -0.10 13.40
CA ARG A 112 22.49 0.37 12.01
C ARG A 112 22.27 -0.76 10.96
N VAL A 113 21.62 -0.40 9.82
CA VAL A 113 21.58 -1.07 8.47
C VAL A 113 20.53 -2.18 8.24
N ILE A 114 19.75 -2.30 7.15
CA ILE A 114 19.24 -1.40 6.06
C ILE A 114 17.91 -1.99 5.49
N ALA A 115 16.89 -1.16 5.23
CA ALA A 115 15.84 -1.35 4.20
C ALA A 115 15.20 0.03 3.95
N THR A 116 15.30 0.51 2.72
CA THR A 116 15.07 1.91 2.35
C THR A 116 13.63 2.17 1.93
N MET A 117 13.28 3.45 1.72
CA MET A 117 12.03 3.83 1.05
C MET A 117 11.89 3.13 -0.32
N ALA A 118 13.00 2.91 -1.05
CA ALA A 118 12.95 2.20 -2.33
C ALA A 118 12.49 0.73 -2.18
N ASP A 119 12.87 0.06 -1.09
CA ASP A 119 12.51 -1.34 -0.84
C ASP A 119 11.01 -1.55 -0.58
N ILE A 120 10.35 -0.54 0.01
CA ILE A 120 8.89 -0.55 0.15
C ILE A 120 8.17 0.00 -1.08
N LEU A 121 8.83 0.69 -2.01
CA LEU A 121 8.22 1.15 -3.26
C LEU A 121 8.29 0.09 -4.36
N GLN A 122 9.37 -0.68 -4.45
CA GLN A 122 9.58 -1.70 -5.48
C GLN A 122 8.60 -2.89 -5.40
N GLU A 123 8.49 -3.64 -6.49
CA GLU A 123 7.71 -4.88 -6.53
C GLU A 123 8.25 -5.91 -5.52
N PHE A 124 7.36 -6.59 -4.80
CA PHE A 124 7.74 -7.64 -3.85
C PHE A 124 6.65 -8.70 -3.66
N ALA A 125 7.02 -9.84 -3.09
CA ALA A 125 6.12 -10.97 -2.82
C ALA A 125 5.94 -11.19 -1.30
N PRO A 126 4.88 -10.65 -0.66
CA PRO A 126 4.66 -10.78 0.79
C PRO A 126 4.25 -12.20 1.23
N ARG A 127 3.88 -13.07 0.28
CA ARG A 127 3.52 -14.47 0.51
C ARG A 127 3.54 -15.25 -0.82
N PRO A 128 3.71 -16.57 -0.82
CA PRO A 128 3.69 -17.39 -2.03
C PRO A 128 2.43 -17.15 -2.88
N GLY A 129 2.61 -17.01 -4.19
CA GLY A 129 1.51 -16.78 -5.14
C GLY A 129 0.95 -15.35 -5.16
N VAL A 130 1.51 -14.41 -4.39
CA VAL A 130 1.10 -12.99 -4.43
C VAL A 130 2.28 -12.11 -4.80
N VAL A 131 2.15 -11.40 -5.91
CA VAL A 131 3.04 -10.32 -6.33
C VAL A 131 2.34 -8.99 -6.05
N VAL A 132 3.07 -8.03 -5.49
CA VAL A 132 2.60 -6.67 -5.18
C VAL A 132 3.39 -5.71 -6.05
N PRO A 133 2.76 -5.08 -7.05
CA PRO A 133 3.48 -4.34 -8.09
C PRO A 133 4.12 -3.07 -7.53
N HIS A 134 5.06 -2.47 -8.27
CA HIS A 134 5.73 -1.22 -7.89
C HIS A 134 4.70 -0.12 -7.53
N LEU A 135 4.82 0.49 -6.35
CA LEU A 135 3.76 1.36 -5.81
C LEU A 135 3.47 2.57 -6.70
N LEU A 136 4.52 3.25 -7.19
CA LEU A 136 4.37 4.46 -8.03
C LEU A 136 4.06 4.16 -9.50
N GLN A 137 4.18 2.89 -9.92
CA GLN A 137 3.97 2.48 -11.32
C GLN A 137 3.46 1.03 -11.35
N PRO A 138 2.21 0.77 -10.93
CA PRO A 138 1.69 -0.59 -10.80
C PRO A 138 1.47 -1.33 -12.13
N LYS A 139 1.48 -0.60 -13.26
CA LYS A 139 1.58 -1.12 -14.64
C LYS A 139 2.43 -0.16 -15.47
N GLN A 140 2.84 -0.57 -16.67
CA GLN A 140 3.62 0.28 -17.58
C GLN A 140 2.92 1.64 -17.82
N ASN A 141 1.62 1.62 -18.08
CA ASN A 141 0.80 2.79 -18.39
C ASN A 141 -0.13 3.25 -17.24
N VAL A 142 0.09 2.76 -16.00
CA VAL A 142 -0.63 3.23 -14.80
C VAL A 142 0.39 3.73 -13.78
N SER A 143 0.20 4.96 -13.32
CA SER A 143 1.09 5.66 -12.40
C SER A 143 0.34 6.08 -11.12
N VAL A 144 1.08 6.20 -10.02
CA VAL A 144 0.61 6.66 -8.71
C VAL A 144 1.55 7.75 -8.23
N ASP A 145 1.00 8.93 -8.03
CA ASP A 145 1.72 10.12 -7.55
C ASP A 145 0.84 10.82 -6.50
N PRO A 146 1.32 11.04 -5.26
CA PRO A 146 0.55 11.73 -4.22
C PRO A 146 0.16 13.16 -4.59
N GLU A 147 0.87 13.84 -5.51
CA GLU A 147 0.50 15.18 -5.98
C GLU A 147 -0.62 15.14 -7.03
N THR A 148 -0.73 14.03 -7.78
CA THR A 148 -1.76 13.82 -8.81
C THR A 148 -2.97 13.06 -8.25
N GLN A 149 -4.14 13.72 -8.27
CA GLN A 149 -5.38 13.18 -7.69
C GLN A 149 -5.24 12.73 -6.21
N GLY A 150 -4.20 13.17 -5.49
CA GLY A 150 -3.90 12.66 -4.15
C GLY A 150 -3.58 11.15 -4.13
N GLY A 151 -2.84 10.66 -5.12
CA GLY A 151 -2.34 9.28 -5.17
C GLY A 151 -3.26 8.25 -5.84
N GLN A 152 -4.47 8.61 -6.29
CA GLN A 152 -5.30 7.65 -7.03
C GLN A 152 -4.52 7.17 -8.28
N PRO A 153 -4.48 5.86 -8.57
CA PRO A 153 -3.82 5.38 -9.77
C PRO A 153 -4.47 5.98 -11.03
N VAL A 154 -3.67 6.55 -11.91
CA VAL A 154 -4.12 7.22 -13.15
C VAL A 154 -3.36 6.68 -14.35
N ILE A 155 -3.95 6.82 -15.54
CA ILE A 155 -3.23 6.58 -16.79
C ILE A 155 -2.03 7.53 -16.87
N THR A 156 -0.83 6.97 -17.06
CA THR A 156 0.45 7.69 -17.09
C THR A 156 0.39 8.89 -18.05
N GLY A 157 0.84 10.06 -17.58
CA GLY A 157 0.81 11.30 -18.37
C GLY A 157 -0.55 12.01 -18.41
N THR A 158 -1.57 11.48 -17.72
CA THR A 158 -2.92 12.08 -17.65
C THR A 158 -3.36 12.27 -16.19
N ARG A 159 -4.58 12.80 -15.98
CA ARG A 159 -5.29 12.76 -14.69
C ARG A 159 -6.50 11.83 -14.70
N VAL A 160 -6.60 10.96 -15.71
CA VAL A 160 -7.72 10.03 -15.93
C VAL A 160 -7.53 8.82 -15.01
N PRO A 161 -8.46 8.55 -14.09
CA PRO A 161 -8.40 7.38 -13.22
C PRO A 161 -8.41 6.07 -14.01
N PHE A 162 -7.63 5.09 -13.58
CA PHE A 162 -7.57 3.78 -14.25
C PHE A 162 -8.92 3.02 -14.17
N ASP A 163 -9.66 3.20 -13.07
CA ASP A 163 -10.95 2.55 -12.79
C ASP A 163 -12.01 3.09 -13.75
N ALA A 164 -12.10 4.42 -13.92
CA ALA A 164 -12.97 5.05 -14.91
C ALA A 164 -12.69 4.64 -16.38
N VAL A 165 -11.47 4.16 -16.69
CA VAL A 165 -11.15 3.56 -18.00
C VAL A 165 -11.57 2.09 -18.05
N ALA A 166 -11.34 1.34 -16.98
CA ALA A 166 -11.73 -0.07 -16.90
C ALA A 166 -13.26 -0.24 -16.94
N GLU A 167 -14.01 0.62 -16.26
CA GLU A 167 -15.49 0.66 -16.26
C GLU A 167 -16.05 0.83 -17.69
N LEU A 168 -15.50 1.74 -18.50
CA LEU A 168 -15.91 1.87 -19.90
C LEU A 168 -15.69 0.59 -20.72
N VAL A 169 -14.60 -0.13 -20.46
CA VAL A 169 -14.32 -1.40 -21.16
C VAL A 169 -15.25 -2.52 -20.67
N GLU A 170 -15.60 -2.54 -19.38
CA GLU A 170 -16.59 -3.46 -18.81
C GLU A 170 -17.99 -3.21 -19.39
N ASP A 171 -18.37 -1.94 -19.57
CA ASP A 171 -19.60 -1.51 -20.26
C ASP A 171 -19.57 -1.76 -21.79
N GLY A 172 -18.48 -2.34 -22.32
CA GLY A 172 -18.38 -2.83 -23.70
C GLY A 172 -17.75 -1.85 -24.69
N VAL A 173 -17.12 -0.76 -24.25
CA VAL A 173 -16.34 0.12 -25.13
C VAL A 173 -15.04 -0.59 -25.55
N PRO A 174 -14.76 -0.75 -26.87
CA PRO A 174 -13.51 -1.35 -27.33
C PRO A 174 -12.29 -0.51 -26.91
N LEU A 175 -11.17 -1.17 -26.60
CA LEU A 175 -9.92 -0.52 -26.14
C LEU A 175 -9.45 0.58 -27.10
N GLU A 176 -9.66 0.39 -28.40
CA GLU A 176 -9.29 1.30 -29.49
C GLU A 176 -10.18 2.55 -29.56
N ARG A 177 -11.34 2.55 -28.88
CA ARG A 177 -12.31 3.66 -28.81
C ARG A 177 -12.27 4.42 -27.48
N ILE A 178 -11.47 3.98 -26.51
CA ILE A 178 -11.31 4.68 -25.22
C ILE A 178 -10.76 6.11 -25.43
N GLY A 179 -9.88 6.31 -26.42
CA GLY A 179 -9.36 7.63 -26.78
C GLY A 179 -10.40 8.65 -27.24
N ASP A 180 -11.59 8.21 -27.68
CA ASP A 180 -12.71 9.13 -28.01
C ASP A 180 -13.34 9.74 -26.74
N TYR A 181 -13.31 9.02 -25.62
CA TYR A 181 -13.82 9.47 -24.31
C TYR A 181 -12.76 10.21 -23.51
N TYR A 182 -11.52 9.70 -23.54
CA TYR A 182 -10.39 10.25 -22.82
C TYR A 182 -9.21 10.52 -23.77
N PRO A 183 -9.18 11.69 -24.43
CA PRO A 183 -8.07 12.08 -25.29
C PRO A 183 -6.74 12.02 -24.54
N GLY A 184 -5.82 11.18 -25.01
CA GLY A 184 -4.53 10.88 -24.37
C GLY A 184 -4.42 9.47 -23.76
N VAL A 185 -5.52 8.71 -23.68
CA VAL A 185 -5.49 7.29 -23.28
C VAL A 185 -5.39 6.41 -24.54
N THR A 186 -4.32 5.62 -24.66
CA THR A 186 -4.14 4.66 -25.77
C THR A 186 -4.81 3.32 -25.48
N ALA A 187 -4.92 2.46 -26.50
CA ALA A 187 -5.46 1.10 -26.33
C ALA A 187 -4.58 0.22 -25.42
N GLU A 188 -3.26 0.43 -25.40
CA GLU A 188 -2.34 -0.21 -24.47
C GLU A 188 -2.57 0.27 -23.04
N ALA A 189 -2.75 1.59 -22.85
CA ALA A 189 -3.05 2.17 -21.56
C ALA A 189 -4.40 1.68 -21.00
N ALA A 190 -5.43 1.56 -21.84
CA ALA A 190 -6.70 0.97 -21.47
C ALA A 190 -6.57 -0.51 -21.08
N ARG A 191 -5.74 -1.28 -21.80
CA ARG A 191 -5.47 -2.69 -21.48
C ARG A 191 -4.76 -2.84 -20.13
N ASP A 192 -3.80 -1.98 -19.83
CA ASP A 192 -3.12 -1.93 -18.53
C ASP A 192 -4.07 -1.55 -17.39
N ALA A 193 -4.97 -0.58 -17.62
CA ALA A 193 -5.99 -0.17 -16.67
C ALA A 193 -6.93 -1.32 -16.31
N VAL A 194 -7.47 -2.05 -17.30
CA VAL A 194 -8.28 -3.25 -17.10
C VAL A 194 -7.48 -4.35 -16.38
N SER A 195 -6.22 -4.57 -16.76
CA SER A 195 -5.34 -5.54 -16.10
C SER A 195 -5.07 -5.19 -14.63
N PHE A 196 -5.02 -3.89 -14.29
CA PHE A 196 -4.86 -3.42 -12.92
C PHE A 196 -6.17 -3.45 -12.13
N ALA A 197 -7.33 -3.17 -12.75
CA ALA A 197 -8.64 -3.35 -12.13
C ALA A 197 -8.86 -4.80 -11.70
N LEU A 198 -8.65 -5.76 -12.60
CA LEU A 198 -8.72 -7.19 -12.29
C LEU A 198 -7.77 -7.60 -11.15
N TYR A 199 -6.56 -7.02 -11.10
CA TYR A 199 -5.63 -7.23 -9.99
C TYR A 199 -6.19 -6.71 -8.66
N VAL A 200 -6.69 -5.48 -8.64
CA VAL A 200 -7.29 -4.85 -7.44
C VAL A 200 -8.53 -5.63 -6.98
N ASP A 201 -9.37 -6.09 -7.91
CA ASP A 201 -10.61 -6.81 -7.62
C ASP A 201 -10.38 -8.23 -7.10
N SER A 202 -9.22 -8.83 -7.37
CA SER A 202 -8.80 -10.09 -6.72
C SER A 202 -8.68 -9.97 -5.19
N TYR A 203 -8.55 -8.75 -4.64
CA TYR A 203 -8.58 -8.48 -3.20
C TYR A 203 -9.99 -8.26 -2.64
N SER A 204 -11.04 -8.40 -3.46
CA SER A 204 -12.41 -8.43 -2.95
C SER A 204 -12.60 -9.55 -1.93
N PRO A 205 -13.35 -9.34 -0.84
CA PRO A 205 -13.84 -10.47 -0.06
C PRO A 205 -14.69 -11.34 -1.00
N GLY A 206 -14.39 -12.63 -1.07
CA GLY A 206 -15.26 -13.59 -1.76
C GLY A 206 -16.70 -13.50 -1.24
N PRO A 207 -17.70 -13.93 -2.03
CA PRO A 207 -19.10 -13.79 -1.68
C PRO A 207 -19.34 -14.32 -0.26
N ARG A 208 -19.97 -13.50 0.58
CA ARG A 208 -20.45 -13.98 1.88
C ARG A 208 -21.47 -15.07 1.57
N ALA A 209 -21.15 -16.30 1.93
CA ALA A 209 -22.19 -17.33 2.09
C ALA A 209 -23.22 -16.76 3.07
N ALA A 210 -24.48 -16.73 2.62
CA ALA A 210 -25.63 -16.27 3.39
C ALA A 210 -26.05 -17.32 4.42
#